data_AF-A0A535MYA9-F1
#
_entry.id   AF-A0A535MYA9-F1
#
_cell.length_a   1.000
_cell.length_b   1.000
_cell.length_c   1.000
_cell.angle_alpha   90.00
_cell.angle_beta   90.00
_cell.angle_gamma   90.00
#
_symmetry.space_group_name_H-M   'P 1'
#
loop_
_entity.id
_entity.type
_entity.pdbx_description
1 polymer ?
#
loop_
_entity_poly.entity_id
_entity_poly.type
_entity_poly.pdbx_seq_one_letter_code
_entity_poly.pdbx_strand_id
1 'polypeptide(L)' 'MSPERRRLKAEIVGDVQGVGFRYFAEGDATSLDRFLDALRSGPRMAQVQDVRVSWLPFKGDLGPFGVRG' A
#
# COMPACT_ATOMS: atom_id res chain seq x y z
N MET A 1 5.89 12.79 21.42
CA MET A 1 5.70 11.34 21.20
C MET A 1 6.26 11.02 19.84
N SER A 2 7.15 10.02 19.72
CA SER A 2 7.64 9.58 18.42
C SER A 2 6.51 8.90 17.66
N PRO A 3 6.31 9.17 16.36
CA PRO A 3 5.25 8.52 15.60
C PRO A 3 5.49 7.01 15.52
N GLU A 4 4.43 6.24 15.73
CA GLU A 4 4.49 4.79 15.62
C GLU A 4 4.81 4.39 14.17
N ARG A 5 5.87 3.62 13.98
CA ARG A 5 6.29 3.14 12.67
C ARG A 5 5.79 1.73 12.42
N ARG A 6 5.26 1.49 11.23
CA ARG A 6 4.73 0.19 10.82
C ARG A 6 5.14 -0.10 9.37
N ARG A 7 4.93 -1.36 8.98
CA ARG A 7 4.99 -1.81 7.59
C ARG A 7 3.60 -2.25 7.17
N LEU A 8 3.20 -1.92 5.95
CA LEU A 8 2.03 -2.49 5.31
C LEU A 8 2.44 -3.31 4.10
N LYS A 9 1.72 -4.41 3.92
CA LYS A 9 1.57 -5.12 2.66
C LYS A 9 0.13 -4.92 2.21
N ALA A 10 -0.08 -4.36 1.04
CA ALA A 10 -1.40 -4.22 0.43
C ALA A 10 -1.45 -5.00 -0.88
N GLU A 11 -2.49 -5.80 -1.04
CA GLU A 11 -2.83 -6.49 -2.28
C GLU A 11 -4.12 -5.86 -2.82
N ILE A 12 -4.03 -5.33 -4.04
CA ILE A 12 -5.16 -4.69 -4.72
C ILE A 12 -5.70 -5.68 -5.74
N VAL A 13 -6.99 -5.99 -5.58
CA VAL A 13 -7.75 -6.86 -6.46
C VAL A 13 -8.85 -6.03 -7.12
N GLY A 14 -8.99 -6.12 -8.43
CA GLY A 14 -10.04 -5.42 -9.16
C GLY A 14 -9.81 -5.41 -10.66
N ASP A 15 -10.68 -4.71 -11.40
CA ASP A 15 -10.54 -4.51 -12.84
C ASP A 15 -9.57 -3.36 -13.10
N VAL A 16 -8.31 -3.56 -12.69
CA VAL A 16 -7.19 -2.69 -13.02
C VAL A 16 -6.53 -3.23 -14.28
N GLN A 17 -7.14 -2.97 -15.44
CA GLN A 17 -6.72 -3.57 -16.72
C GLN A 17 -6.64 -5.12 -16.72
N GLY A 18 -7.34 -5.78 -15.79
CA GLY A 18 -7.32 -7.25 -15.65
C GLY A 18 -6.10 -7.82 -14.91
N VAL A 19 -5.25 -6.99 -14.29
CA VAL A 19 -4.05 -7.43 -13.55
C VAL A 19 -4.09 -6.99 -12.07
N GLY A 20 -3.69 -7.89 -11.17
CA GLY A 20 -3.58 -7.61 -9.73
C GLY A 20 -2.23 -7.00 -9.36
N PHE A 21 -2.22 -6.10 -8.36
CA PHE A 21 -0.99 -5.42 -7.90
C PHE A 21 -0.73 -5.67 -6.41
N ARG A 22 0.54 -5.67 -6.03
CA ARG A 22 0.99 -5.80 -4.64
C ARG A 22 1.93 -4.65 -4.28
N TYR A 23 1.69 -4.03 -3.14
CA TYR A 23 2.44 -2.92 -2.60
C TYR A 23 3.04 -3.30 -1.25
N PHE A 24 4.26 -2.83 -1.01
CA PHE A 24 4.92 -2.87 0.29
C PHE A 24 5.35 -1.45 0.63
N ALA A 25 4.96 -0.96 1.80
CA ALA A 25 5.32 0.38 2.26
C ALA A 25 5.65 0.40 3.75
N GLU A 26 6.55 1.30 4.13
CA GLU A 26 6.95 1.55 5.51
C GLU A 26 6.94 3.04 5.80
N GLY A 27 6.54 3.41 7.01
CA GLY A 27 6.43 4.80 7.40
C GLY A 27 5.79 4.96 8.77
N ASP A 28 5.53 6.21 9.15
CA ASP A 28 4.65 6.51 10.27
C ASP A 28 3.20 6.10 9.95
N ALA A 29 2.44 5.74 10.98
CA ALA A 29 1.05 5.29 10.84
C ALA A 29 0.20 6.28 10.03
N THR A 30 0.30 7.59 10.28
CA THR A 30 -0.51 8.61 9.61
C THR A 30 -0.25 8.69 8.10
N SER A 31 1.00 8.52 7.68
CA SER A 31 1.36 8.47 6.25
C SER A 31 0.86 7.18 5.59
N LEU A 32 0.94 6.05 6.31
CA LEU A 32 0.47 4.76 5.82
C LEU A 32 -1.05 4.71 5.70
N ASP A 33 -1.79 5.30 6.64
CA ASP A 33 -3.25 5.40 6.56
C ASP A 33 -3.69 6.21 5.34
N ARG A 34 -3.06 7.39 5.13
CA ARG A 34 -3.31 8.21 3.92
C ARG A 34 -3.00 7.47 2.63
N PHE A 35 -1.93 6.67 2.63
CA PHE A 35 -1.58 5.84 1.47
C PHE A 35 -2.65 4.79 1.19
N LEU A 36 -3.16 4.10 2.23
CA LEU A 36 -4.24 3.12 2.07
C LEU A 36 -5.53 3.74 1.53
N ASP A 37 -5.90 4.95 1.98
CA ASP A 37 -7.08 5.65 1.47
C ASP A 37 -6.93 6.02 -0.01
N ALA A 38 -5.71 6.39 -0.43
CA ALA A 38 -5.40 6.61 -1.84
C ALA A 38 -5.49 5.30 -2.66
N LEU A 39 -5.00 4.17 -2.13
CA LEU A 39 -5.10 2.87 -2.79
C LEU A 39 -6.55 2.41 -2.96
N ARG A 40 -7.41 2.63 -1.95
CA ARG A 40 -8.84 2.31 -2.01
C ARG A 40 -9.58 3.17 -3.03
N SER A 41 -9.21 4.43 -3.14
CA SER A 41 -9.77 5.34 -4.16
C SER A 41 -9.34 4.91 -5.56
N GLY A 42 -8.15 4.32 -5.68
CA GLY A 42 -7.58 3.89 -6.95
C GLY A 42 -7.19 5.06 -7.87
N PRO A 43 -6.38 4.80 -8.91
CA PRO A 43 -6.15 5.79 -9.95
C PRO A 43 -7.43 6.05 -10.76
N ARG A 44 -7.56 7.25 -11.34
CA ARG A 44 -8.78 7.74 -12.01
C ARG A 44 -9.35 6.85 -13.11
N MET A 45 -8.56 5.91 -13.64
CA MET A 45 -8.89 5.00 -14.74
C MET A 45 -8.98 3.53 -14.30
N ALA A 46 -8.96 3.23 -13.01
CA ALA A 46 -9.02 1.87 -12.49
C ALA A 46 -10.21 1.70 -11.55
N GLN A 47 -10.86 0.54 -11.64
CA GLN A 47 -11.90 0.15 -10.70
C GLN A 47 -11.32 -0.84 -9.69
N VAL A 48 -10.97 -0.32 -8.51
CA VAL A 48 -10.53 -1.14 -7.37
C VAL A 48 -11.76 -1.86 -6.81
N GLN A 49 -11.73 -3.20 -6.76
CA GLN A 49 -12.84 -3.99 -6.21
C GLN A 49 -12.59 -4.33 -4.74
N ASP A 50 -11.35 -4.65 -4.38
CA ASP A 50 -10.94 -5.04 -3.04
C ASP A 50 -9.48 -4.63 -2.77
N VAL A 51 -9.19 -4.23 -1.52
CA VAL A 51 -7.84 -3.94 -1.04
C VAL A 51 -7.62 -4.74 0.24
N ARG A 52 -6.81 -5.79 0.14
CA ARG A 52 -6.45 -6.65 1.26
C ARG A 52 -5.18 -6.12 1.91
N VAL A 53 -5.27 -5.76 3.18
CA VAL A 53 -4.15 -5.16 3.93
C VAL A 53 -3.66 -6.11 5.00
N SER A 54 -2.34 -6.23 5.14
CA SER A 54 -1.68 -6.91 6.25
C SER A 54 -0.65 -5.98 6.88
N TRP A 55 -0.84 -5.67 8.17
CA TRP A 55 0.12 -4.89 8.95
C TRP A 55 1.24 -5.79 9.48
N LEU A 56 2.46 -5.30 9.37
CA LEU A 56 3.68 -5.99 9.75
C LEU A 56 4.55 -5.07 10.62
N PRO A 57 5.44 -5.64 11.46
CA PRO A 57 6.46 -4.86 12.14
C PRO A 57 7.32 -4.07 11.15
N PHE A 58 7.68 -2.84 11.53
CA PHE A 58 8.69 -2.07 10.80
C PHE A 58 10.03 -2.80 10.82
N LYS A 59 10.68 -2.93 9.67
CA LYS A 59 11.98 -3.59 9.49
C LYS A 59 13.02 -2.65 8.86
N GLY A 60 12.59 -1.62 8.12
CA GLY A 60 13.49 -0.61 7.55
C GLY A 60 14.40 -1.12 6.43
N ASP A 61 14.03 -2.23 5.80
CA ASP A 61 14.77 -2.85 4.69
C ASP A 61 14.19 -2.53 3.30
N LEU A 62 13.14 -1.71 3.24
CA LEU A 62 12.65 -1.18 1.97
C LEU A 62 13.56 -0.04 1.53
N GLY A 63 13.99 -0.10 0.26
CA GLY A 63 14.69 0.99 -0.40
C GLY A 63 13.76 2.15 -0.77
N PRO A 64 14.23 3.12 -1.58
CA PRO A 64 13.36 4.13 -2.16
C PRO A 64 12.25 3.50 -3.00
N PHE A 65 11.23 4.30 -3.33
CA PHE A 65 10.12 3.85 -4.18
C PHE A 65 10.64 3.21 -5.48
N GLY A 66 10.10 2.03 -5.80
CA GLY A 66 10.47 1.30 -6.99
C GLY A 66 9.37 0.33 -7.43
N VAL A 67 9.28 0.13 -8.73
CA VAL A 67 8.35 -0.83 -9.37
C VAL A 67 9.16 -2.02 -9.86
N ARG A 68 8.65 -3.24 -9.66
CA ARG A 68 9.27 -4.48 -10.12
C ARG A 68 8.27 -5.23 -10.99
N GLY A 69 8.76 -5.81 -12.09
CA GLY A 69 8.02 -6.67 -13.02
C GLY A 69 8.28 -8.14 -12.75
#